data_AF-A0A7S1VX25-F1
#
_entry.id   AF-A0A7S1VX25-F1
#
_cell.length_a   1.000
_cell.length_b   1.000
_cell.length_c   1.000
_cell.angle_alpha   90.00
_cell.angle_beta   90.00
_cell.angle_gamma   90.00
#
_symmetry.space_group_name_H-M   'P 1'
#
loop_
_entity.id
_entity.type
_entity.pdbx_description
1 polymer ?
#
loop_
_entity_poly.entity_id
_entity_poly.type
_entity_poly.pdbx_seq_one_letter_code
_entity_poly.pdbx_strand_id
1 'polypeptide(L)'
;GARAGEACVCKWFKTGGVMESHFYDSDLAASQEAIRLITKWNEKPLIDRMVKVNLPEVWTFQQDAGQEWKGKKVLQEPFIQNYQKFNSNTGWADDSIPWARVMQALSHFSYHASNGKALLCDLQGGVYNDGVVLTDPVVMSN
;
A
#
# COMPACT_ATOMS: atom_id res chain seq x y z
N GLY A 1 -18.01 -5.74 7.20
CA GLY A 1 -17.01 -5.11 8.09
C GLY A 1 -17.48 -3.74 8.53
N ALA A 2 -16.64 -2.99 9.24
CA ALA A 2 -16.99 -1.68 9.82
C ALA A 2 -17.39 -0.61 8.78
N ARG A 3 -16.99 -0.79 7.51
CA ARG A 3 -17.27 0.11 6.37
C ARG A 3 -18.33 -0.45 5.41
N ALA A 4 -19.37 -1.09 5.93
CA ALA A 4 -20.41 -1.69 5.10
C ALA A 4 -21.13 -0.60 4.26
N GLY A 5 -21.27 -0.85 2.95
CA GLY A 5 -21.89 0.09 2.02
C GLY A 5 -20.92 1.09 1.36
N GLU A 6 -19.66 1.14 1.78
CA GLU A 6 -18.63 1.96 1.14
C GLU A 6 -17.99 1.26 -0.07
N ALA A 7 -17.51 2.06 -1.03
CA ALA A 7 -16.77 1.55 -2.19
C ALA A 7 -15.43 0.93 -1.75
N CYS A 8 -15.12 -0.24 -2.31
CA CYS A 8 -13.96 -1.03 -1.91
C CYS A 8 -13.35 -1.77 -3.10
N VAL A 9 -12.11 -2.24 -2.93
CA VAL A 9 -11.39 -3.05 -3.92
C VAL A 9 -11.12 -4.43 -3.33
N CYS A 10 -11.47 -5.46 -4.11
CA CYS A 10 -11.16 -6.86 -3.81
C CYS A 10 -10.02 -7.31 -4.74
N LYS A 11 -8.90 -7.74 -4.17
CA LYS A 11 -7.71 -8.20 -4.89
C LYS A 11 -7.49 -9.69 -4.64
N TRP A 12 -7.15 -10.41 -5.70
CA TRP A 12 -6.78 -11.82 -5.65
C TRP A 12 -5.55 -12.07 -6.51
N PHE A 13 -4.76 -13.07 -6.15
CA PHE A 13 -3.62 -13.47 -6.95
C PHE A 13 -4.08 -14.22 -8.19
N LYS A 14 -3.50 -13.89 -9.36
CA LYS A 14 -3.73 -14.66 -10.58
C LYS A 14 -3.09 -16.05 -10.39
N THR A 15 -3.82 -17.11 -10.74
CA THR A 15 -3.43 -18.52 -10.53
C THR A 15 -2.03 -18.83 -11.06
N GLY A 16 -1.21 -19.56 -10.29
CA GLY A 16 0.12 -20.04 -10.70
C GLY A 16 1.18 -20.18 -9.61
N GLY A 17 0.93 -19.71 -8.38
CA GLY A 17 1.88 -19.81 -7.26
C GLY A 17 1.47 -20.87 -6.23
N VAL A 18 2.38 -21.79 -5.92
CA VAL A 18 2.21 -22.93 -4.98
C VAL A 18 2.03 -22.49 -3.51
N MET A 19 1.96 -21.18 -3.22
CA MET A 19 2.01 -20.62 -1.86
C MET A 19 1.09 -19.40 -1.68
N GLU A 20 -0.22 -19.57 -1.94
CA GLU A 20 -1.22 -18.48 -1.88
C GLU A 20 -1.24 -17.75 -0.52
N SER A 21 -1.11 -18.47 0.61
CA SER A 21 -1.11 -17.87 1.95
C SER A 21 0.08 -16.95 2.22
N HIS A 22 1.26 -17.33 1.74
CA HIS A 22 2.49 -16.56 1.99
C HIS A 22 2.47 -15.19 1.30
N PHE A 23 1.78 -15.07 0.17
CA PHE A 23 1.64 -13.77 -0.50
C PHE A 23 0.81 -12.80 0.32
N TYR A 24 -0.32 -13.24 0.88
CA TYR A 24 -1.13 -12.38 1.76
C TYR A 24 -0.36 -11.93 3.00
N ASP A 25 0.39 -12.83 3.64
CA ASP A 25 1.20 -12.49 4.82
C ASP A 25 2.31 -11.49 4.47
N SER A 26 2.94 -11.65 3.30
CA SER A 26 3.98 -10.74 2.81
C SER A 26 3.42 -9.34 2.50
N ASP A 27 2.29 -9.25 1.82
CA ASP A 27 1.62 -7.97 1.52
C ASP A 27 1.21 -7.23 2.81
N LEU A 28 0.69 -7.96 3.80
CA LEU A 28 0.36 -7.40 5.11
C LEU A 28 1.61 -6.91 5.85
N ALA A 29 2.70 -7.68 5.84
CA ALA A 29 3.95 -7.30 6.49
C ALA A 29 4.57 -6.04 5.83
N ALA A 30 4.55 -5.97 4.49
CA ALA A 30 5.00 -4.80 3.75
C ALA A 30 4.17 -3.55 4.10
N SER A 31 2.85 -3.71 4.17
CA SER A 31 1.92 -2.63 4.55
C SER A 31 2.17 -2.14 5.98
N GLN A 32 2.40 -3.06 6.92
CA GLN A 32 2.71 -2.73 8.32
C GLN A 32 4.03 -1.98 8.46
N GLU A 33 5.07 -2.40 7.76
CA GLU A 33 6.37 -1.71 7.79
C GLU A 33 6.30 -0.33 7.11
N ALA A 34 5.53 -0.21 6.02
CA ALA A 34 5.23 1.09 5.40
C ALA A 34 4.52 2.03 6.37
N ILE A 35 3.50 1.55 7.09
CA ILE A 35 2.81 2.33 8.15
C ILE A 35 3.81 2.78 9.20
N ARG A 36 4.67 1.90 9.72
CA ARG A 36 5.67 2.24 10.74
C ARG A 36 6.60 3.37 10.29
N LEU A 37 7.04 3.35 9.03
CA LEU A 37 7.93 4.37 8.46
C LEU A 37 7.19 5.68 8.15
N ILE A 38 5.96 5.59 7.66
CA ILE A 38 5.10 6.75 7.35
C ILE A 38 4.64 7.46 8.62
N THR A 39 4.37 6.74 9.72
CA THR A 39 4.11 7.36 11.02
C THR A 39 5.29 8.24 11.44
N LYS A 40 6.53 7.72 11.33
CA LYS A 40 7.74 8.52 11.62
C LYS A 40 7.90 9.73 10.70
N TRP A 41 7.49 9.62 9.43
CA TRP A 41 7.48 10.75 8.50
C TRP A 41 6.49 11.82 8.94
N ASN A 42 5.25 11.43 9.25
CA ASN A 42 4.18 12.35 9.66
C ASN A 42 4.45 13.05 11.00
N GLU A 43 5.26 12.44 11.88
CA GLU A 43 5.75 13.09 13.11
C GLU A 43 6.73 14.23 12.84
N LYS A 44 7.31 14.32 11.64
CA LYS A 44 8.20 15.41 11.25
C LYS A 44 7.40 16.54 10.60
N PRO A 45 7.66 17.81 10.94
CA PRO A 45 7.01 18.95 10.31
C PRO A 45 7.61 19.25 8.93
N LEU A 46 7.71 18.24 8.05
CA LEU A 46 8.26 18.37 6.69
C LEU A 46 7.21 18.86 5.69
N ILE A 47 5.95 18.50 5.93
CA ILE A 47 4.78 18.92 5.17
C ILE A 47 3.60 19.15 6.14
N ASP A 48 2.59 19.90 5.71
CA ASP A 48 1.41 20.25 6.51
C ASP A 48 0.19 19.33 6.24
N ARG A 49 0.43 18.18 5.61
CA ARG A 49 -0.57 17.18 5.21
C ARG A 49 -0.09 15.78 5.58
N MET A 50 -1.03 14.83 5.69
CA MET A 50 -0.70 13.46 6.10
C MET A 50 -0.49 12.54 4.91
N VAL A 51 0.46 11.62 5.05
CA VAL A 51 0.53 10.41 4.21
C VAL A 51 -0.08 9.25 4.99
N LYS A 52 -1.01 8.53 4.37
CA LYS A 52 -1.70 7.36 4.96
C LYS A 52 -1.45 6.15 4.06
N VAL A 53 -1.63 4.95 4.62
CA VAL A 53 -1.57 3.68 3.87
C VAL A 53 -2.88 2.94 4.10
N ASN A 54 -3.47 2.41 3.05
CA ASN A 54 -4.53 1.42 3.16
C ASN A 54 -3.92 0.13 3.73
N LEU A 55 -4.41 -0.28 4.90
CA LEU A 55 -4.12 -1.61 5.43
C LEU A 55 -5.20 -2.57 4.92
N PRO A 56 -4.87 -3.51 4.02
CA PRO A 56 -5.86 -4.47 3.55
C PRO A 56 -6.19 -5.49 4.64
N GLU A 57 -7.37 -6.11 4.53
CA GLU A 57 -7.78 -7.26 5.34
C GLU A 57 -7.87 -8.51 4.47
N VAL A 58 -7.47 -9.67 5.01
CA VAL A 58 -7.65 -10.95 4.33
C VAL A 58 -9.05 -11.48 4.59
N TRP A 59 -9.86 -11.55 3.54
CA TRP A 59 -11.22 -12.09 3.60
C TRP A 59 -11.28 -13.43 2.90
N THR A 60 -12.27 -14.26 3.25
CA THR A 60 -12.53 -15.55 2.60
C THR A 60 -13.97 -15.56 2.09
N PHE A 61 -14.16 -15.87 0.82
CA PHE A 61 -15.49 -15.99 0.24
C PHE A 61 -16.27 -17.14 0.89
N GLN A 62 -17.53 -16.87 1.20
CA GLN A 62 -18.42 -17.81 1.88
C GLN A 62 -18.77 -19.04 1.01
N GLN A 63 -19.35 -20.05 1.65
CA GLN A 63 -19.64 -21.35 1.03
C GLN A 63 -20.76 -21.30 -0.02
N ASP A 64 -21.55 -20.23 -0.02
CA ASP A 64 -22.64 -19.92 -0.94
C ASP A 64 -22.19 -19.03 -2.12
N ALA A 65 -20.92 -18.59 -2.13
CA ALA A 65 -20.34 -17.94 -3.30
C ALA A 65 -20.28 -18.90 -4.50
N GLY A 66 -20.22 -18.35 -5.72
CA GLY A 66 -20.09 -19.13 -6.95
C GLY A 66 -18.89 -20.08 -6.91
N GLN A 67 -18.96 -21.19 -7.66
CA GLN A 67 -17.97 -22.28 -7.63
C GLN A 67 -16.52 -21.82 -7.79
N GLU A 68 -16.29 -20.77 -8.58
CA GLU A 68 -14.97 -20.20 -8.80
C GLU A 68 -14.38 -19.48 -7.57
N TRP A 69 -15.23 -18.93 -6.72
CA TRP A 69 -14.84 -18.01 -5.64
C TRP A 69 -14.96 -18.64 -4.26
N LYS A 70 -15.82 -19.63 -4.10
CA LYS A 70 -16.08 -20.33 -2.85
C LYS A 70 -14.79 -20.74 -2.14
N GLY A 71 -14.58 -20.26 -0.91
CA GLY A 71 -13.41 -20.58 -0.09
C GLY A 71 -12.11 -19.89 -0.50
N LYS A 72 -12.09 -19.08 -1.56
CA LYS A 72 -10.90 -18.32 -1.96
C LYS A 72 -10.64 -17.16 -1.00
N LYS A 73 -9.35 -16.91 -0.75
CA LYS A 73 -8.88 -15.76 0.00
C LYS A 73 -8.71 -14.56 -0.92
N VAL A 74 -8.94 -13.36 -0.39
CA VAL A 74 -8.76 -12.09 -1.10
C VAL A 74 -8.28 -11.01 -0.13
N LEU A 75 -7.61 -9.99 -0.66
CA LEU A 75 -7.36 -8.75 0.06
C LEU A 75 -8.49 -7.78 -0.19
N GLN A 76 -9.07 -7.27 0.88
CA GLN A 76 -10.13 -6.27 0.86
C GLN A 76 -9.59 -4.95 1.40
N GLU A 77 -9.71 -3.87 0.63
CA GLU A 77 -9.30 -2.53 1.06
C GLU A 77 -10.27 -1.43 0.58
N PRO A 78 -10.23 -0.23 1.18
CA PRO A 78 -11.02 0.91 0.73
C PRO A 78 -10.65 1.36 -0.70
N PHE A 79 -11.65 1.76 -1.48
CA PHE A 79 -11.40 2.23 -2.85
C PHE A 79 -10.66 3.56 -2.87
N ILE A 80 -9.62 3.64 -3.70
CA ILE A 80 -8.84 4.86 -3.93
C ILE A 80 -9.29 5.53 -5.22
N GLN A 81 -9.60 6.83 -5.14
CA GLN A 81 -9.92 7.68 -6.28
C GLN A 81 -8.67 8.37 -6.81
N ASN A 82 -8.68 8.73 -8.10
CA ASN A 82 -7.59 9.47 -8.76
C ASN A 82 -6.21 8.81 -8.60
N TYR A 83 -6.17 7.49 -8.84
CA TYR A 83 -4.98 6.67 -8.67
C TYR A 83 -3.80 7.17 -9.51
N GLN A 84 -2.63 7.26 -8.88
CA GLN A 84 -1.37 7.69 -9.46
C GLN A 84 -0.23 6.82 -8.91
N LYS A 85 0.78 6.58 -9.76
CA LYS A 85 2.03 5.93 -9.36
C LYS A 85 3.14 6.97 -9.37
N PHE A 86 3.84 7.10 -8.26
CA PHE A 86 4.85 8.15 -8.06
C PHE A 86 6.27 7.64 -8.26
N ASN A 87 6.55 6.37 -7.94
CA ASN A 87 7.79 5.70 -8.32
C ASN A 87 7.57 4.20 -8.50
N SER A 88 8.60 3.50 -8.98
CA SER A 88 8.62 2.04 -9.10
C SER A 88 9.71 1.42 -8.24
N ASN A 89 9.59 0.12 -7.99
CA ASN A 89 10.65 -0.71 -7.42
C ASN A 89 11.81 -1.02 -8.40
N THR A 90 11.79 -0.45 -9.62
CA THR A 90 12.82 -0.61 -10.65
C THR A 90 13.57 0.68 -10.97
N GLY A 91 13.29 1.76 -10.23
CA GLY A 91 13.98 3.05 -10.35
C GLY A 91 13.31 4.08 -11.25
N TRP A 92 12.10 3.84 -11.76
CA TRP A 92 11.30 4.89 -12.38
C TRP A 92 10.75 5.83 -11.30
N ALA A 93 10.74 7.14 -11.56
CA ALA A 93 10.24 8.14 -10.64
C ALA A 93 9.56 9.29 -11.39
N ASP A 94 8.44 9.74 -10.85
CA ASP A 94 7.78 10.98 -11.25
C ASP A 94 8.20 12.12 -10.30
N ASP A 95 8.45 13.29 -10.88
CA ASP A 95 8.76 14.54 -10.18
C ASP A 95 7.97 15.74 -10.73
N SER A 96 6.97 15.47 -11.58
CA SER A 96 6.20 16.46 -12.33
C SER A 96 5.25 17.27 -11.44
N ILE A 97 4.75 16.69 -10.35
CA ILE A 97 3.83 17.33 -9.41
C ILE A 97 4.38 17.38 -7.98
N PRO A 98 3.93 18.32 -7.12
CA PRO A 98 4.44 18.44 -5.75
C PRO A 98 4.38 17.13 -4.95
N TRP A 99 3.28 16.39 -5.03
CA TRP A 99 3.14 15.12 -4.32
C TRP A 99 4.10 14.04 -4.82
N ALA A 100 4.44 14.02 -6.10
CA ALA A 100 5.42 13.09 -6.64
C ALA A 100 6.81 13.33 -6.02
N ARG A 101 7.20 14.61 -5.86
CA ARG A 101 8.44 15.00 -5.16
C ARG A 101 8.41 14.63 -3.68
N VAL A 102 7.27 14.82 -3.01
CA VAL A 102 7.08 14.38 -1.62
C VAL A 102 7.26 12.86 -1.51
N MET A 103 6.74 12.08 -2.46
CA MET A 103 6.93 10.63 -2.47
C MET A 103 8.40 10.23 -2.65
N GLN A 104 9.16 10.93 -3.50
CA GLN A 104 10.61 10.68 -3.59
C GLN A 104 11.32 11.01 -2.27
N ALA A 105 10.95 12.11 -1.62
CA ALA A 105 11.49 12.47 -0.31
C ALA A 105 11.11 11.45 0.77
N LEU A 106 9.91 10.88 0.72
CA LEU A 106 9.47 9.80 1.62
C LEU A 106 10.26 8.51 1.40
N SER A 107 10.48 8.10 0.14
CA SER A 107 11.36 6.97 -0.18
C SER A 107 12.76 7.19 0.41
N HIS A 108 13.36 8.36 0.18
CA HIS A 108 14.68 8.68 0.74
C HIS A 108 14.69 8.70 2.28
N PHE A 109 13.67 9.32 2.90
CA PHE A 109 13.52 9.35 4.35
C PHE A 109 13.42 7.95 4.94
N SER A 110 12.67 7.05 4.30
CA SER A 110 12.48 5.69 4.82
C SER A 110 13.80 4.92 4.96
N TYR A 111 14.71 5.09 3.99
CA TYR A 111 16.06 4.53 4.02
C TYR A 111 16.87 5.12 5.17
N HIS A 112 16.83 6.45 5.35
CA HIS A 112 17.55 7.08 6.45
C HIS A 112 16.98 6.71 7.83
N ALA A 113 15.66 6.77 7.99
CA ALA A 113 14.96 6.49 9.24
C ALA A 113 15.05 5.02 9.68
N SER A 114 15.41 4.13 8.77
CA SER A 114 15.68 2.71 9.03
C SER A 114 17.17 2.40 9.21
N ASN A 115 18.06 3.40 9.15
CA ASN A 115 19.52 3.22 9.12
C ASN A 115 19.98 2.33 7.96
N GLY A 116 19.40 2.55 6.78
CA GLY A 116 19.74 1.85 5.55
C GLY A 116 19.17 0.44 5.42
N LYS A 117 18.22 0.05 6.28
CA LYS A 117 17.66 -1.32 6.33
C LYS A 117 16.41 -1.53 5.50
N ALA A 118 15.65 -0.47 5.26
CA ALA A 118 14.37 -0.52 4.56
C ALA A 118 14.21 0.69 3.65
N LEU A 119 13.86 0.47 2.39
CA LEU A 119 13.53 1.48 1.40
C LEU A 119 12.11 1.26 0.91
N LEU A 120 11.25 2.26 1.12
CA LEU A 120 9.91 2.29 0.54
C LEU A 120 9.97 2.68 -0.93
N CYS A 121 9.40 1.82 -1.77
CA CYS A 121 9.26 2.01 -3.20
C CYS A 121 7.88 1.55 -3.66
N ASP A 122 7.63 1.68 -4.97
CA ASP A 122 6.31 1.45 -5.56
C ASP A 122 5.23 2.29 -4.89
N LEU A 123 5.58 3.53 -4.52
CA LEU A 123 4.65 4.46 -3.89
C LEU A 123 3.58 4.83 -4.92
N GLN A 124 2.36 4.37 -4.64
CA GLN A 124 1.21 4.53 -5.51
C GLN A 124 -0.07 4.64 -4.68
N GLY A 125 -1.05 5.39 -5.19
CA GLY A 125 -2.27 5.68 -4.45
C GLY A 125 -3.00 6.91 -4.96
N GLY A 126 -3.81 7.53 -4.11
CA GLY A 126 -4.67 8.67 -4.47
C GLY A 126 -4.30 9.93 -3.70
N VAL A 127 -4.33 11.05 -4.40
CA VAL A 127 -4.16 12.40 -3.81
C VAL A 127 -5.54 12.98 -3.48
N TYR A 128 -5.69 13.42 -2.24
CA TYR A 128 -6.90 14.03 -1.69
C TYR A 128 -6.59 15.40 -1.08
N ASN A 129 -7.63 16.16 -0.73
CA ASN A 129 -7.46 17.50 -0.16
C ASN A 129 -6.69 17.49 1.18
N ASP A 130 -6.82 16.42 1.97
CA ASP A 130 -6.20 16.27 3.29
C ASP A 130 -4.88 15.50 3.27
N GLY A 131 -4.41 15.05 2.10
CA GLY A 131 -3.16 14.31 1.98
C GLY A 131 -3.15 13.26 0.87
N VAL A 132 -2.35 12.22 1.08
CA VAL A 132 -2.23 11.08 0.16
C VAL A 132 -2.56 9.79 0.88
N VAL A 133 -3.30 8.91 0.22
CA VAL A 133 -3.53 7.53 0.66
C VAL A 133 -2.81 6.59 -0.30
N LEU A 134 -1.85 5.85 0.21
CA LEU A 134 -1.06 4.87 -0.54
C LEU A 134 -1.63 3.46 -0.39
N THR A 135 -1.36 2.59 -1.36
CA THR A 135 -1.67 1.15 -1.33
C THR A 135 -0.53 0.35 -1.94
N ASP A 136 -0.52 -0.95 -1.69
CA ASP A 136 0.46 -1.93 -2.21
C ASP A 136 1.92 -1.45 -2.18
N PRO A 137 2.44 -1.00 -1.02
CA PRO A 137 3.82 -0.53 -0.94
C PRO A 137 4.81 -1.69 -1.09
N VAL A 138 5.94 -1.43 -1.74
CA VAL A 138 7.08 -2.35 -1.75
C VAL A 138 8.11 -1.88 -0.73
N VAL A 139 8.55 -2.79 0.14
CA VAL A 139 9.66 -2.56 1.05
C VAL A 139 10.87 -3.36 0.57
N MET A 140 11.88 -2.67 0.05
CA MET A 140 13.18 -3.29 -0.21
C MET A 140 13.99 -3.33 1.07
N SER A 141 14.44 -4.52 1.46
CA SER A 141 15.27 -4.75 2.65
C SER A 141 16.39 -5.73 2.33
N ASN A 142 17.51 -5.60 3.05
CA ASN A 142 18.69 -6.46 2.96
C ASN A 142 18.70 -7.52 4.06
#